data_AF-E4PJX1-F1
#
_entry.id   AF-E4PJX1-F1
#
_cell.length_a   1.000
_cell.length_b   1.000
_cell.length_c   1.000
_cell.angle_alpha   90.00
_cell.angle_beta   90.00
_cell.angle_gamma   90.00
#
_symmetry.space_group_name_H-M   'P 1'
#
loop_
_entity.id
_entity.type
_entity.pdbx_description
1 polymer ?
#
loop_
_entity_poly.entity_id
_entity_poly.type
_entity_poly.pdbx_seq_one_letter_code
_entity_poly.pdbx_strand_id
1 'polypeptide(L)'
;MLALNSVILTVFFFLLPLLPAQSQADTLSDQRVASFIESVRAAQTLAPEFEELERQMDNQNESTMPDFSRIVSESLEQMKGHEAYGRLEDVVQDHGFDSLESWGATGDRVFQAWMAIEMAEQKPAARQEMEAALAEMENSPHMTAEQKAQMRAMMEGAMGAMQSASNAPAADIEAVRPHVEALRQLGEE
;
A
#
# COMPACT_ATOMS: atom_id res chain seq x y z
N MET A 1 -56.47 -53.47 8.74
CA MET A 1 -55.38 -53.98 9.59
C MET A 1 -54.13 -54.01 8.71
N LEU A 2 -53.21 -53.03 8.77
CA LEU A 2 -52.05 -52.93 9.70
C LEU A 2 -51.29 -54.28 9.78
N ALA A 3 -49.99 -54.43 9.48
CA ALA A 3 -48.80 -53.56 9.56
C ALA A 3 -47.73 -54.05 8.54
N LEU A 4 -46.96 -53.19 7.83
CA LEU A 4 -45.70 -52.47 8.18
C LEU A 4 -44.42 -53.33 8.18
N ASN A 5 -43.34 -52.78 7.58
CA ASN A 5 -41.89 -53.12 7.60
C ASN A 5 -41.35 -53.67 6.25
N SER A 6 -40.31 -53.14 5.60
CA SER A 6 -39.31 -52.13 5.96
C SER A 6 -38.74 -51.44 4.72
N VAL A 7 -38.49 -50.15 4.87
CA VAL A 7 -37.72 -49.27 3.98
C VAL A 7 -36.24 -49.65 4.05
N ILE A 8 -35.58 -49.82 2.91
CA ILE A 8 -34.12 -49.63 2.80
C ILE A 8 -33.90 -48.56 1.74
N LEU A 9 -33.96 -47.31 2.18
CA LEU A 9 -33.51 -46.14 1.44
C LEU A 9 -32.01 -46.04 1.70
N THR A 10 -31.19 -46.45 0.73
CA THR A 10 -29.73 -46.32 0.80
C THR A 10 -29.36 -44.85 0.70
N VAL A 11 -29.23 -44.17 1.85
CA VAL A 11 -28.66 -42.82 1.94
C VAL A 11 -27.13 -42.97 1.89
N PHE A 12 -26.55 -42.70 0.73
CA PHE A 12 -25.10 -42.49 0.60
C PHE A 12 -24.77 -41.14 1.23
N PHE A 13 -24.34 -41.17 2.49
CA PHE A 13 -23.82 -39.99 3.19
C PHE A 13 -22.43 -39.68 2.62
N PHE A 14 -22.36 -38.79 1.62
CA PHE A 14 -21.10 -38.19 1.19
C PHE A 14 -20.59 -37.32 2.34
N LEU A 15 -19.74 -37.90 3.19
CA LEU A 15 -18.84 -37.14 4.06
C LEU A 15 -17.91 -36.33 3.17
N LEU A 16 -18.28 -35.07 2.88
CA LEU A 16 -17.30 -34.07 2.46
C LEU A 16 -16.28 -33.94 3.60
N PRO A 17 -14.98 -34.23 3.38
CA PRO A 17 -13.98 -33.79 4.33
C PRO A 17 -14.00 -32.26 4.32
N LEU A 18 -14.40 -31.66 5.46
CA LEU A 18 -14.08 -30.28 5.79
C LEU A 18 -12.55 -30.19 5.81
N LEU A 19 -11.96 -29.91 4.65
CA LEU A 19 -10.57 -29.48 4.58
C LEU A 19 -10.51 -28.20 5.42
N PRO A 20 -9.67 -28.13 6.46
CA PRO A 20 -9.46 -26.87 7.15
C PRO A 20 -8.96 -25.89 6.09
N ALA A 21 -9.70 -24.78 5.91
CA ALA A 21 -9.19 -23.66 5.16
C ALA A 21 -7.86 -23.30 5.82
N GLN A 22 -6.76 -23.64 5.16
CA GLN A 22 -5.47 -23.17 5.61
C GLN A 22 -5.55 -21.68 5.43
N SER A 23 -5.63 -20.96 6.56
CA SER A 23 -5.38 -19.53 6.60
C SER A 23 -3.93 -19.35 6.15
N GLN A 24 -3.73 -19.32 4.83
CA GLN A 24 -2.54 -18.72 4.29
C GLN A 24 -2.62 -17.29 4.78
N ALA A 25 -1.58 -16.85 5.50
CA ALA A 25 -1.39 -15.43 5.73
C ALA A 25 -1.68 -14.74 4.39
N ASP A 26 -2.53 -13.72 4.39
CA ASP A 26 -3.08 -13.13 3.18
C ASP A 26 -1.92 -12.49 2.39
N THR A 27 -1.19 -13.28 1.62
CA THR A 27 -0.01 -12.84 0.89
C THR A 27 -0.47 -12.09 -0.34
N LEU A 28 0.15 -10.95 -0.61
CA LEU A 28 -0.17 -10.17 -1.79
C LEU A 28 0.12 -11.03 -3.02
N SER A 29 -0.90 -11.29 -3.83
CA SER A 29 -0.76 -12.09 -5.04
C SER A 29 -0.55 -11.20 -6.25
N ASP A 30 0.09 -11.74 -7.29
CA ASP A 30 0.27 -11.06 -8.59
C ASP A 30 -1.06 -10.50 -9.15
N GLN A 31 -2.12 -11.32 -9.11
CA GLN A 31 -3.46 -10.90 -9.52
C GLN A 31 -4.00 -9.75 -8.67
N ARG A 32 -3.75 -9.77 -7.36
CA ARG A 32 -4.23 -8.70 -6.46
C ARG A 32 -3.50 -7.38 -6.72
N VAL A 33 -2.21 -7.42 -7.04
CA VAL A 33 -1.43 -6.24 -7.47
C VAL A 33 -1.97 -5.68 -8.79
N ALA A 34 -2.22 -6.55 -9.79
CA ALA A 34 -2.79 -6.14 -11.06
C ALA A 34 -4.18 -5.50 -10.89
N SER A 35 -5.07 -6.11 -10.10
CA SER A 35 -6.39 -5.55 -9.77
C SER A 35 -6.27 -4.17 -9.11
N PHE A 36 -5.32 -3.99 -8.19
CA PHE A 36 -5.05 -2.71 -7.55
C PHE A 36 -4.64 -1.65 -8.59
N ILE A 37 -3.64 -1.94 -9.42
CA ILE A 37 -3.16 -1.02 -10.46
C ILE A 37 -4.28 -0.62 -11.41
N GLU A 38 -5.07 -1.58 -11.89
CA GLU A 38 -6.19 -1.29 -12.79
C GLU A 38 -7.27 -0.44 -12.11
N SER A 39 -7.54 -0.67 -10.82
CA SER A 39 -8.50 0.15 -10.06
C SER A 39 -7.99 1.59 -9.85
N VAL A 40 -6.67 1.79 -9.66
CA VAL A 40 -6.07 3.13 -9.58
C VAL A 40 -6.25 3.86 -10.92
N ARG A 41 -5.97 3.20 -12.05
CA ARG A 41 -6.19 3.77 -13.39
C ARG A 41 -7.63 4.16 -13.63
N ALA A 42 -8.57 3.29 -13.24
CA ALA A 42 -9.99 3.59 -13.34
C ALA A 42 -10.36 4.79 -12.46
N ALA A 43 -9.85 4.86 -11.23
CA ALA A 43 -10.08 5.99 -10.33
C ALA A 43 -9.49 7.31 -10.86
N GLN A 44 -8.33 7.30 -11.53
CA GLN A 44 -7.75 8.48 -12.17
C GLN A 44 -8.66 9.06 -13.27
N THR A 45 -9.50 8.25 -13.92
CA THR A 45 -10.49 8.79 -14.88
C THR A 45 -11.58 9.64 -14.23
N LEU A 46 -11.71 9.57 -12.90
CA LEU A 46 -12.60 10.40 -12.09
C LEU A 46 -11.90 11.70 -11.60
N ALA A 47 -10.64 11.95 -12.00
CA ALA A 47 -9.75 13.03 -11.55
C ALA A 47 -10.30 14.48 -11.47
N PRO A 48 -11.17 14.99 -12.38
CA PRO A 48 -11.61 16.38 -12.27
C PRO A 48 -12.37 16.71 -10.97
N GLU A 49 -12.81 15.70 -10.23
CA GLU A 49 -13.50 15.86 -8.95
C GLU A 49 -12.56 15.71 -7.75
N PHE A 50 -11.38 15.10 -7.95
CA PHE A 50 -10.35 14.91 -6.94
C PHE A 50 -9.43 16.13 -6.80
N GLU A 51 -9.21 16.90 -7.87
CA GLU A 51 -8.44 18.16 -7.83
C GLU A 51 -9.03 19.22 -6.88
N GLU A 52 -10.36 19.25 -6.71
CA GLU A 52 -11.00 20.15 -5.74
C GLU A 52 -10.78 19.69 -4.30
N LEU A 53 -10.72 18.38 -4.09
CA LEU A 53 -10.50 17.77 -2.78
C LEU A 53 -9.05 17.94 -2.31
N GLU A 54 -8.06 17.73 -3.20
CA GLU A 54 -6.64 17.96 -2.91
C GLU A 54 -6.38 19.39 -2.46
N ARG A 55 -6.97 20.39 -3.16
CA ARG A 55 -6.87 21.80 -2.74
C ARG A 55 -7.44 22.07 -1.35
N GLN A 56 -8.41 21.30 -0.88
CA GLN A 56 -9.00 21.47 0.45
C GLN A 56 -8.20 20.76 1.55
N MET A 57 -7.49 19.69 1.21
CA MET A 57 -6.64 18.90 2.11
C MET A 57 -5.26 19.55 2.34
N ASP A 58 -4.66 20.15 1.30
CA ASP A 58 -3.39 20.88 1.41
C ASP A 58 -3.43 22.04 2.42
N ASN A 59 -4.62 22.59 2.67
CA ASN A 59 -4.82 23.69 3.62
C ASN A 59 -4.91 23.22 5.09
N GLN A 60 -4.90 21.91 5.36
CA GLN A 60 -5.14 21.34 6.70
C GLN A 60 -3.97 20.56 7.29
N ASN A 61 -2.86 20.37 6.57
CA ASN A 61 -1.80 19.48 7.04
C ASN A 61 -0.85 20.17 8.06
N GLU A 62 -1.00 19.80 9.32
CA GLU A 62 -0.11 20.14 10.43
C GLU A 62 1.14 19.26 10.41
N SER A 63 2.31 19.87 10.13
CA SER A 63 3.73 19.60 10.52
C SER A 63 4.23 18.20 10.93
N THR A 64 3.50 17.12 10.72
CA THR A 64 3.83 15.76 11.18
C THR A 64 4.32 14.95 9.98
N MET A 65 5.45 14.26 10.11
CA MET A 65 5.94 13.38 9.05
C MET A 65 4.91 12.26 8.81
N PRO A 66 4.47 12.03 7.55
CA PRO A 66 3.45 11.03 7.24
C PRO A 66 3.99 9.60 7.45
N ASP A 67 3.11 8.68 7.87
CA ASP A 67 3.44 7.26 7.94
C ASP A 67 3.28 6.62 6.55
N PHE A 68 4.38 6.58 5.80
CA PHE A 68 4.41 6.02 4.46
C PHE A 68 4.02 4.53 4.39
N SER A 69 4.01 3.80 5.51
CA SER A 69 3.52 2.43 5.54
C SER A 69 2.00 2.32 5.40
N ARG A 70 1.29 3.43 5.60
CA ARG A 70 -0.18 3.52 5.59
C ARG A 70 -0.71 4.60 4.67
N ILE A 71 0.10 5.06 3.72
CA ILE A 71 -0.20 6.25 2.91
C ILE A 71 -1.53 6.15 2.17
N VAL A 72 -1.89 4.98 1.64
CA VAL A 72 -3.13 4.79 0.89
C VAL A 72 -4.31 4.73 1.85
N SER A 73 -4.21 3.97 2.94
CA SER A 73 -5.29 3.88 3.93
C SER A 73 -5.55 5.21 4.65
N GLU A 74 -4.50 5.99 4.96
CA GLU A 74 -4.62 7.32 5.55
C GLU A 74 -5.26 8.33 4.59
N SER A 75 -4.95 8.28 3.29
CA SER A 75 -5.62 9.10 2.28
C SER A 75 -7.12 8.80 2.23
N LEU A 76 -7.52 7.53 2.27
CA LEU A 76 -8.93 7.14 2.29
C LEU A 76 -9.67 7.62 3.54
N GLU A 77 -9.02 7.56 4.71
CA GLU A 77 -9.61 8.07 5.95
C GLU A 77 -9.94 9.56 5.85
N GLN A 78 -9.09 10.35 5.19
CA GLN A 78 -9.31 11.78 4.98
C GLN A 78 -10.44 12.06 3.98
N MET A 79 -10.69 11.13 3.06
CA MET A 79 -11.78 11.24 2.07
C MET A 79 -13.15 10.83 2.62
N LYS A 80 -13.22 10.21 3.81
CA LYS A 80 -14.49 9.72 4.37
C LYS A 80 -15.51 10.84 4.52
N GLY A 81 -16.71 10.60 4.00
CA GLY A 81 -17.82 11.56 4.03
C GLY A 81 -17.88 12.50 2.81
N HIS A 82 -16.90 12.45 1.91
CA HIS A 82 -16.97 13.12 0.61
C HIS A 82 -17.73 12.26 -0.42
N GLU A 83 -18.41 12.88 -1.39
CA GLU A 83 -19.12 12.15 -2.47
C GLU A 83 -18.16 11.28 -3.30
N ALA A 84 -16.92 11.75 -3.47
CA ALA A 84 -15.85 11.04 -4.15
C ALA A 84 -15.50 9.69 -3.49
N TYR A 85 -15.74 9.53 -2.18
CA TYR A 85 -15.52 8.26 -1.47
C TYR A 85 -16.45 7.16 -1.98
N GLY A 86 -17.73 7.47 -2.18
CA GLY A 86 -18.71 6.49 -2.68
C GLY A 86 -18.43 6.05 -4.12
N ARG A 87 -18.05 6.99 -4.99
CA ARG A 87 -17.67 6.66 -6.38
C ARG A 87 -16.40 5.82 -6.44
N LEU A 88 -15.41 6.12 -5.58
CA LEU A 88 -14.21 5.29 -5.49
C LEU A 88 -14.56 3.88 -4.99
N GLU A 89 -15.51 3.74 -4.06
CA GLU A 89 -15.97 2.44 -3.58
C GLU A 89 -16.55 1.59 -4.71
N ASP A 90 -17.39 2.16 -5.58
CA ASP A 90 -17.94 1.46 -6.74
C ASP A 90 -16.82 0.97 -7.68
N VAL A 91 -15.83 1.83 -7.96
CA VAL A 91 -14.68 1.47 -8.81
C VAL A 91 -13.87 0.31 -8.22
N VAL A 92 -13.53 0.36 -6.93
CA VAL A 92 -12.71 -0.71 -6.33
C VAL A 92 -13.48 -2.04 -6.26
N GLN A 93 -14.79 -2.00 -6.06
CA GLN A 93 -15.64 -3.20 -6.06
C GLN A 93 -15.72 -3.85 -7.45
N ASP A 94 -15.84 -3.05 -8.52
CA ASP A 94 -15.79 -3.54 -9.91
C ASP A 94 -14.46 -4.24 -10.24
N HIS A 95 -13.39 -3.91 -9.51
CA HIS A 95 -12.06 -4.52 -9.64
C HIS A 95 -11.80 -5.66 -8.63
N GLY A 96 -12.84 -6.10 -7.92
CA GLY A 96 -12.81 -7.31 -7.08
C GLY A 96 -12.30 -7.10 -5.66
N PHE A 97 -12.36 -5.87 -5.14
CA PHE A 97 -12.15 -5.57 -3.72
C PHE A 97 -13.48 -5.59 -2.97
N ASP A 98 -13.46 -6.11 -1.74
CA ASP A 98 -14.69 -6.20 -0.93
C ASP A 98 -15.09 -4.85 -0.32
N SER A 99 -14.11 -3.96 -0.12
CA SER A 99 -14.31 -2.61 0.42
C SER A 99 -13.11 -1.69 0.16
N LEU A 100 -13.29 -0.39 0.35
CA LEU A 100 -12.18 0.57 0.31
C LEU A 100 -11.10 0.31 1.37
N GLU A 101 -11.46 -0.21 2.54
CA GLU A 101 -10.47 -0.59 3.56
C GLU A 101 -9.58 -1.74 3.07
N SER A 102 -10.16 -2.75 2.41
CA SER A 102 -9.38 -3.86 1.82
C SER A 102 -8.47 -3.38 0.67
N TRP A 103 -8.96 -2.41 -0.10
CA TRP A 103 -8.22 -1.77 -1.18
C TRP A 103 -7.07 -0.92 -0.66
N GLY A 104 -7.31 -0.08 0.35
CA GLY A 104 -6.29 0.74 1.00
C GLY A 104 -5.18 -0.10 1.63
N ALA A 105 -5.54 -1.16 2.37
CA ALA A 105 -4.56 -2.08 2.95
C ALA A 105 -3.74 -2.83 1.87
N THR A 106 -4.33 -3.10 0.71
CA THR A 106 -3.60 -3.65 -0.45
C THR A 106 -2.64 -2.61 -1.02
N GLY A 107 -3.11 -1.37 -1.18
CA GLY A 107 -2.31 -0.26 -1.70
C GLY A 107 -1.11 0.06 -0.83
N ASP A 108 -1.28 0.07 0.49
CA ASP A 108 -0.20 0.24 1.46
C ASP A 108 0.92 -0.79 1.24
N ARG A 109 0.56 -2.07 1.12
CA ARG A 109 1.51 -3.16 0.89
C ARG A 109 2.18 -3.07 -0.47
N VAL A 110 1.42 -2.73 -1.52
CA VAL A 110 1.95 -2.53 -2.88
C VAL A 110 2.97 -1.39 -2.88
N PHE A 111 2.62 -0.26 -2.26
CA PHE A 111 3.49 0.91 -2.15
C PHE A 111 4.78 0.56 -1.39
N GLN A 112 4.66 -0.12 -0.25
CA GLN A 112 5.83 -0.49 0.53
C GLN A 112 6.78 -1.43 -0.23
N ALA A 113 6.22 -2.46 -0.88
CA ALA A 113 6.98 -3.41 -1.67
C ALA A 113 7.65 -2.74 -2.89
N TRP A 114 6.95 -1.81 -3.54
CA TRP A 114 7.52 -1.03 -4.63
C TRP A 114 8.68 -0.15 -4.15
N MET A 115 8.50 0.58 -3.05
CA MET A 115 9.58 1.39 -2.44
C MET A 115 10.79 0.53 -2.07
N ALA A 116 10.57 -0.66 -1.51
CA ALA A 116 11.65 -1.60 -1.22
C ALA A 116 12.45 -1.99 -2.47
N ILE A 117 11.76 -2.22 -3.59
CA ILE A 117 12.40 -2.53 -4.89
C ILE A 117 13.19 -1.32 -5.39
N GLU A 118 12.60 -0.13 -5.43
CA GLU A 118 13.27 1.08 -5.89
C GLU A 118 14.54 1.37 -5.08
N MET A 119 14.51 1.21 -3.75
CA MET A 119 15.69 1.38 -2.91
C MET A 119 16.76 0.29 -3.10
N ALA A 120 16.34 -0.94 -3.39
CA ALA A 120 17.26 -2.01 -3.70
C ALA A 120 17.94 -1.79 -5.07
N GLU A 121 17.21 -1.20 -6.03
CA GLU A 121 17.69 -0.83 -7.35
C GLU A 121 18.51 0.48 -7.35
N GLN A 122 18.33 1.35 -6.35
CA GLN A 122 19.18 2.52 -6.15
C GLN A 122 20.66 2.10 -6.10
N LYS A 123 21.44 2.70 -6.99
CA LYS A 123 22.86 2.38 -7.16
C LYS A 123 23.61 2.62 -5.85
N PRO A 124 24.59 1.77 -5.50
CA PRO A 124 25.47 2.00 -4.35
C PRO A 124 26.09 3.40 -4.31
N ALA A 125 26.29 4.03 -5.47
CA ALA A 125 26.75 5.41 -5.61
C ALA A 125 25.81 6.43 -4.95
N ALA A 126 24.48 6.27 -5.06
CA ALA A 126 23.52 7.21 -4.47
C ALA A 126 23.57 7.16 -2.92
N ARG A 127 23.78 5.97 -2.35
CA ARG A 127 23.99 5.82 -0.90
C ARG A 127 25.31 6.47 -0.45
N GLN A 128 26.38 6.26 -1.22
CA GLN A 128 27.68 6.88 -0.94
C GLN A 128 27.62 8.40 -1.04
N GLU A 129 26.89 8.95 -2.00
CA GLU A 129 26.68 10.40 -2.13
C GLU A 129 25.93 10.96 -0.92
N MET A 130 24.89 10.27 -0.43
CA MET A 130 24.18 10.65 0.79
C MET A 130 25.10 10.65 2.02
N GLU A 131 25.89 9.59 2.20
CA GLU A 131 26.87 9.49 3.30
C GLU A 131 27.96 10.58 3.22
N ALA A 132 28.41 10.90 2.00
CA ALA A 132 29.38 11.97 1.78
C ALA A 132 28.80 13.35 2.11
N ALA A 133 27.55 13.61 1.71
CA ALA A 133 26.85 14.86 2.03
C ALA A 133 26.68 15.04 3.55
N LEU A 134 26.36 13.96 4.27
CA LEU A 134 26.35 13.95 5.75
C LEU A 134 27.71 14.32 6.34
N ALA A 135 28.78 13.68 5.86
CA ALA A 135 30.12 13.93 6.35
C ALA A 135 30.57 15.38 6.06
N GLU A 136 30.22 15.94 4.90
CA GLU A 136 30.52 17.32 4.55
C GLU A 136 29.78 18.31 5.46
N MET A 137 28.49 18.09 5.71
CA MET A 137 27.70 18.89 6.65
C MET A 137 28.31 18.90 8.05
N GLU A 138 28.69 17.73 8.58
CA GLU A 138 29.29 17.60 9.91
C GLU A 138 30.63 18.34 10.01
N ASN A 139 31.41 18.35 8.94
CA ASN A 139 32.71 19.01 8.89
C ASN A 139 32.65 20.49 8.47
N SER A 140 31.49 20.98 8.01
CA SER A 140 31.34 22.36 7.52
C SER A 140 31.64 23.38 8.62
N PRO A 141 32.60 24.31 8.42
CA PRO A 141 32.88 25.39 9.37
C PRO A 141 31.86 26.54 9.27
N HIS A 142 30.95 26.49 8.29
CA HIS A 142 29.99 27.56 8.01
C HIS A 142 28.63 27.36 8.70
N MET A 143 28.46 26.28 9.45
CA MET A 143 27.21 25.97 10.16
C MET A 143 27.43 26.01 11.67
N THR A 144 26.48 26.61 12.39
CA THR A 144 26.47 26.53 13.86
C THR A 144 26.18 25.10 14.31
N ALA A 145 26.54 24.77 15.55
CA ALA A 145 26.23 23.46 16.12
C ALA A 145 24.72 23.17 16.13
N GLU A 146 23.90 24.20 16.35
CA GLU A 146 22.44 24.10 16.36
C GLU A 146 21.89 23.83 14.95
N GLN A 147 22.40 24.50 13.92
CA GLN A 147 22.04 24.25 12.53
C GLN A 147 22.40 22.81 12.10
N LYS A 148 23.58 22.32 12.50
CA LYS A 148 23.98 20.93 12.23
C LYS A 148 23.06 19.93 12.92
N ALA A 149 22.72 20.19 14.19
CA ALA A 149 21.82 19.33 14.95
C ALA A 149 20.41 19.27 14.32
N GLN A 150 19.88 20.41 13.88
CA GLN A 150 18.59 20.47 13.20
C GLN A 150 18.60 19.69 11.88
N MET A 151 19.63 19.89 11.06
CA MET A 151 19.75 19.20 9.77
C MET A 151 19.91 17.69 9.95
N ARG A 152 20.69 17.26 10.95
CA ARG A 152 20.82 15.84 11.31
C ARG A 152 19.48 15.24 11.70
N ALA A 153 18.73 15.91 12.57
CA ALA A 153 17.41 15.43 13.00
C ALA A 153 16.44 15.30 11.81
N MET A 154 16.48 16.25 10.87
CA MET A 154 15.67 16.20 9.64
C MET A 154 16.07 15.00 8.76
N MET A 155 17.36 14.75 8.56
CA MET A 155 17.83 13.61 7.77
C MET A 155 17.55 12.26 8.43
N GLU A 156 17.76 12.14 9.74
CA GLU A 156 17.41 10.93 10.50
C GLU A 156 15.90 10.64 10.40
N GLY A 157 15.07 11.68 10.51
CA GLY A 157 13.63 11.56 10.29
C GLY A 157 13.28 11.09 8.88
N ALA A 158 13.91 11.67 7.85
CA ALA A 158 13.69 11.27 6.46
C ALA A 158 14.14 9.82 6.18
N MET A 159 15.30 9.41 6.70
CA MET A 159 15.79 8.03 6.59
C MET A 159 14.88 7.04 7.32
N GLY A 160 14.41 7.39 8.53
CA GLY A 160 13.46 6.56 9.27
C GLY A 160 12.15 6.37 8.52
N ALA A 161 11.62 7.44 7.92
CA ALA A 161 10.42 7.41 7.11
C ALA A 161 10.60 6.55 5.86
N MET A 162 11.72 6.71 5.15
CA MET A 162 12.07 5.89 3.98
C MET A 162 12.25 4.41 4.33
N GLN A 163 12.85 4.12 5.49
CA GLN A 163 13.00 2.75 5.96
C GLN A 163 11.64 2.13 6.33
N SER A 164 10.74 2.88 6.97
CA SER A 164 9.37 2.44 7.22
C SER A 164 8.61 2.15 5.92
N ALA A 165 8.74 3.05 4.94
CA ALA A 165 8.13 2.90 3.62
C ALA A 165 8.62 1.63 2.90
N SER A 166 9.88 1.26 3.06
CA SER A 166 10.48 0.12 2.34
C SER A 166 10.47 -1.21 3.09
N ASN A 167 9.92 -1.26 4.31
CA ASN A 167 9.95 -2.46 5.14
C ASN A 167 8.82 -3.43 4.75
N ALA A 168 8.92 -4.00 3.55
CA ALA A 168 7.92 -4.89 2.99
C ALA A 168 8.25 -6.38 3.19
N PRO A 169 7.23 -7.26 3.38
CA PRO A 169 7.43 -8.70 3.35
C PRO A 169 8.03 -9.17 2.02
N ALA A 170 8.92 -10.17 2.06
CA ALA A 170 9.58 -10.69 0.85
C ALA A 170 8.57 -11.21 -0.20
N ALA A 171 7.49 -11.85 0.24
CA ALA A 171 6.43 -12.33 -0.65
C ALA A 171 5.73 -11.17 -1.41
N ASP A 172 5.54 -10.03 -0.75
CA ASP A 172 4.90 -8.86 -1.36
C ASP A 172 5.86 -8.21 -2.39
N ILE A 173 7.16 -8.16 -2.08
CA ILE A 173 8.20 -7.74 -3.03
C ILE A 173 8.20 -8.64 -4.27
N GLU A 174 8.09 -9.96 -4.10
CA GLU A 174 8.03 -10.90 -5.23
C GLU A 174 6.78 -10.69 -6.09
N ALA A 175 5.63 -10.47 -5.46
CA ALA A 175 4.37 -10.21 -6.16
C ALA A 175 4.36 -8.88 -6.92
N VAL A 176 5.03 -7.84 -6.39
CA VAL A 176 5.07 -6.50 -7.00
C VAL A 176 6.12 -6.39 -8.11
N ARG A 177 7.22 -7.15 -8.03
CA ARG A 177 8.33 -7.10 -9.01
C ARG A 177 7.91 -7.10 -10.49
N PRO A 178 6.98 -7.94 -10.97
CA PRO A 178 6.57 -7.91 -12.38
C PRO A 178 5.79 -6.64 -12.78
N HIS A 179 5.30 -5.86 -11.81
CA HIS A 179 4.44 -4.68 -12.03
C HIS A 179 5.15 -3.34 -11.82
N VAL A 180 6.44 -3.33 -11.48
CA VAL A 180 7.20 -2.11 -11.16
C VAL A 180 7.09 -1.04 -12.24
N GLU A 181 7.16 -1.44 -13.51
CA GLU A 181 7.04 -0.48 -14.63
C GLU A 181 5.64 0.14 -14.71
N ALA A 182 4.59 -0.64 -14.44
CA ALA A 182 3.23 -0.12 -14.38
C ALA A 182 3.03 0.85 -13.21
N LEU A 183 3.69 0.59 -12.08
CA LEU A 183 3.66 1.47 -10.90
C LEU A 183 4.44 2.76 -11.12
N ARG A 184 5.58 2.71 -11.83
CA ARG A 184 6.32 3.91 -12.25
C ARG A 184 5.46 4.82 -13.12
N GLN A 185 4.79 4.26 -14.12
CA GLN A 185 3.88 5.01 -14.98
C GLN A 185 2.74 5.66 -14.17
N LEU A 186 2.17 4.96 -13.19
CA LEU A 186 1.16 5.53 -12.30
C LEU A 186 1.67 6.72 -11.47
N GLY A 187 2.96 6.75 -11.12
CA GLY A 187 3.56 7.85 -10.36
C GLY A 187 4.04 9.03 -11.22
N GLU A 188 4.05 8.89 -12.55
CA GLU A 188 4.48 9.94 -13.49
C GLU A 188 3.31 10.76 -14.07
N GLU A 189 2.07 10.27 -13.94
CA GLU A 189 0.83 10.91 -14.38
C GLU A 189 0.26 11.89 -13.34
#